data_AF-A0A962C627-F1
#
_entry.id   AF-A0A962C627-F1
#
_cell.length_a   1.000
_cell.length_b   1.000
_cell.length_c   1.000
_cell.angle_alpha   90.00
_cell.angle_beta   90.00
_cell.angle_gamma   90.00
#
_symmetry.space_group_name_H-M   'P 1'
#
loop_
_entity.id
_entity.type
_entity.pdbx_description
1 polymer ?
#
loop_
_entity_poly.entity_id
_entity_poly.type
_entity_poly.pdbx_seq_one_letter_code
_entity_poly.pdbx_strand_id
1 'polypeptide(L)' 'QIEIGRALSTIEAELGDEHARLLALARVNPAVRSEEVEAIEAQMEALHTAIPQAGPRLDALRFICSADFLNLA' A
#
# COMPACT_ATOMS: atom_id res chain seq x y z
N GLN A 1 -12.05 -5.85 -0.30
CA GLN A 1 -11.45 -5.50 1.01
C GLN A 1 -10.20 -6.31 1.35
N ILE A 2 -10.02 -7.53 0.81
CA ILE A 2 -8.80 -8.35 1.02
C ILE A 2 -7.51 -7.63 0.57
N GLU A 3 -7.52 -7.01 -0.61
CA GLU A 3 -6.33 -6.34 -1.17
C GLU A 3 -5.85 -5.13 -0.36
N ILE A 4 -6.79 -4.34 0.18
CA ILE A 4 -6.46 -3.19 1.04
C ILE A 4 -5.81 -3.67 2.33
N GLY A 5 -6.37 -4.71 2.98
CA GLY A 5 -5.79 -5.28 4.19
C GLY A 5 -4.40 -5.88 3.96
N ARG A 6 -4.19 -6.54 2.81
CA ARG A 6 -2.87 -7.05 2.42
C ARG A 6 -1.85 -5.91 2.24
N ALA A 7 -2.24 -4.84 1.55
CA ALA A 7 -1.36 -3.70 1.33
C ALA A 7 -0.94 -3.02 2.64
N LEU A 8 -1.88 -2.86 3.58
CA LEU A 8 -1.59 -2.31 4.92
C LEU A 8 -0.63 -3.21 5.71
N SER A 9 -0.87 -4.53 5.70
CA SER A 9 0.02 -5.48 6.38
C SER A 9 1.44 -5.50 5.79
N THR A 10 1.58 -5.32 4.47
CA THR A 10 2.91 -5.19 3.83
C THR A 10 3.63 -3.93 4.29
N ILE A 11 2.93 -2.79 4.40
CA ILE A 11 3.51 -1.55 4.92
C ILE A 11 3.97 -1.70 6.36
N GLU A 12 3.12 -2.28 7.22
CA GLU A 12 3.46 -2.50 8.62
C GLU A 12 4.70 -3.38 8.77
N ALA A 13 4.85 -4.42 7.93
CA ALA A 13 6.02 -5.27 7.94
C ALA A 13 7.28 -4.53 7.44
N GLU A 14 7.23 -3.94 6.25
CA GLU A 14 8.43 -3.39 5.60
C GLU A 14 8.89 -2.08 6.25
N LEU A 15 7.98 -1.13 6.45
CA LEU A 15 8.31 0.18 7.01
C LEU A 15 8.37 0.14 8.54
N GLY A 16 7.59 -0.73 9.19
CA GLY A 16 7.67 -0.93 10.63
C GLY A 16 8.99 -1.55 11.08
N ASP A 17 9.50 -2.56 10.35
CA ASP A 17 10.81 -3.16 10.64
C ASP A 17 11.95 -2.15 10.43
N GLU A 18 11.89 -1.35 9.37
CA GLU A 18 12.88 -0.31 9.10
C GLU A 18 12.84 0.80 10.17
N HIS A 19 11.65 1.25 10.57
CA HIS A 19 11.48 2.20 11.65
C HIS A 19 12.07 1.68 12.96
N ALA A 20 11.79 0.42 13.31
CA ALA A 20 12.34 -0.22 14.50
C ALA A 20 13.87 -0.33 14.45
N ARG A 21 14.43 -0.63 13.26
CA ARG A 21 15.87 -0.67 13.04
C ARG A 21 16.52 0.70 13.24
N LEU A 22 15.95 1.76 12.66
CA LEU A 22 16.47 3.13 12.81
C LEU A 22 16.36 3.62 14.25
N LEU A 23 15.25 3.36 14.94
CA LEU A 23 15.10 3.65 16.38
C LEU A 23 16.12 2.88 17.22
N ALA A 24 16.40 1.61 16.89
CA ALA A 24 17.44 0.85 17.56
C ALA A 24 18.82 1.47 17.32
N LEU A 25 19.14 1.86 16.09
CA LEU A 25 20.42 2.46 15.75
C LEU A 25 20.60 3.84 16.40
N ALA A 26 19.55 4.67 16.45
CA ALA A 26 19.58 5.98 17.09
C ALA A 26 19.87 5.91 18.59
N ARG A 27 19.43 4.84 19.27
CA ARG A 27 19.72 4.60 20.69
C ARG A 27 21.21 4.35 20.97
N VAL A 28 21.92 3.73 20.03
CA VAL A 28 23.36 3.40 20.19
C VAL A 28 24.29 4.36 19.44
N ASN A 29 23.78 5.14 18.48
CA ASN A 29 24.55 6.07 17.68
C ASN A 29 23.83 7.42 17.52
N PRO A 30 24.26 8.47 18.24
CA PRO A 30 23.69 9.82 18.13
C PRO A 30 23.89 10.47 16.75
N ALA A 31 24.72 9.89 15.87
CA ALA A 31 24.88 10.37 14.51
C ALA A 31 23.73 9.94 13.56
N VAL A 32 22.86 9.03 14.00
CA VAL A 32 21.60 8.76 13.29
C VAL A 32 20.74 9.99 13.41
N ARG A 33 20.26 10.47 12.28
CA ARG A 33 19.54 11.72 12.24
C ARG A 33 18.09 11.45 12.60
N SER A 34 17.53 12.20 13.54
CA SER A 34 16.11 12.12 13.90
C SER A 34 15.20 12.34 12.69
N GLU A 35 15.66 13.14 11.71
CA GLU A 35 14.95 13.38 10.45
C GLU A 35 14.64 12.10 9.66
N GLU A 36 15.49 11.07 9.75
CA GLU A 36 15.28 9.80 9.03
C GLU A 36 14.16 8.97 9.67
N VAL A 37 14.06 9.00 11.01
CA VAL A 37 12.99 8.32 11.76
C VAL A 37 11.65 9.02 11.51
N GLU A 38 11.63 10.36 11.61
CA GLU A 38 10.45 11.18 11.35
C GLU A 38 9.95 11.04 9.91
N ALA A 39 10.86 10.92 8.93
CA ALA A 39 10.49 10.72 7.54
C ALA A 39 9.77 9.38 7.30
N ILE A 40 10.23 8.29 7.93
CA ILE A 40 9.57 6.98 7.85
C ILE A 40 8.20 7.03 8.52
N GLU A 41 8.08 7.65 9.69
CA GLU A 41 6.81 7.82 10.40
C GLU A 41 5.78 8.59 9.56
N ALA A 42 6.20 9.71 8.96
CA ALA A 42 5.35 10.50 8.07
C ALA A 42 4.93 9.73 6.81
N GLN A 43 5.82 8.91 6.24
CA GLN A 43 5.48 8.05 5.10
C GLN A 43 4.44 6.98 5.48
N MET A 44 4.61 6.32 6.63
CA MET A 44 3.65 5.34 7.13
C MET A 44 2.27 5.96 7.34
N GLU A 45 2.19 7.14 7.98
CA GLU A 45 0.92 7.85 8.20
C GLU A 45 0.23 8.22 6.88
N ALA A 46 1.00 8.73 5.91
CA ALA A 46 0.47 9.07 4.59
C ALA A 46 -0.11 7.84 3.88
N LEU A 47 0.56 6.69 3.95
CA LEU A 47 0.09 5.45 3.33
C LEU A 47 -1.13 4.85 4.04
N HIS A 48 -1.14 4.84 5.38
CA HIS A 48 -2.30 4.43 6.17
C HIS A 48 -3.55 5.26 5.85
N THR A 49 -3.36 6.53 5.52
CA THR A 49 -4.46 7.43 5.13
C THR A 49 -4.90 7.20 3.69
N ALA A 50 -3.95 7.02 2.75
CA ALA A 50 -4.24 6.96 1.32
C ALA A 50 -4.79 5.60 0.85
N ILE A 51 -4.27 4.48 1.37
CA ILE A 51 -4.63 3.13 0.89
C ILE A 51 -6.10 2.76 1.13
N PRO A 52 -6.72 3.06 2.29
CA PRO A 52 -8.15 2.82 2.48
C PRO A 52 -9.05 3.61 1.54
N GLN A 53 -8.55 4.73 0.98
CA GLN A 53 -9.28 5.56 0.02
C GLN A 53 -9.21 4.99 -1.41
N ALA A 54 -8.39 3.97 -1.67
CA ALA A 54 -8.27 3.36 -2.98
C ALA A 54 -9.57 2.61 -3.35
N GLY A 55 -10.18 3.03 -4.47
CA GLY A 55 -11.38 2.39 -5.03
C GLY A 55 -11.06 1.63 -6.33
N PRO A 56 -11.76 0.53 -6.62
CA PRO A 56 -11.61 -0.17 -7.90
C PRO A 56 -12.10 0.72 -9.05
N ARG A 57 -11.30 0.82 -10.11
CA ARG A 57 -11.67 1.49 -11.36
C ARG A 57 -11.92 0.45 -12.43
N LEU A 58 -13.03 0.57 -13.16
CA LEU A 58 -13.25 -0.22 -14.36
C LEU A 58 -12.27 0.24 -15.45
N ASP A 59 -11.39 -0.66 -15.86
CA ASP A 59 -10.35 -0.34 -16.85
C ASP A 59 -10.71 -0.84 -18.26
N ALA A 60 -11.25 -2.05 -18.34
CA ALA A 60 -11.64 -2.67 -19.60
C ALA A 60 -12.89 -3.53 -19.45
N LEU A 61 -13.65 -3.63 -20.54
CA LEU A 61 -14.79 -4.54 -20.68
C LEU A 61 -14.65 -5.33 -21.98
N ARG A 62 -14.98 -6.62 -21.92
CA ARG A 62 -15.08 -7.49 -23.09
C ARG A 62 -16.51 -8.00 -23.20
N PHE A 63 -17.14 -7.69 -24.33
CA PHE A 63 -18.44 -8.25 -24.68
C PHE A 63 -18.25 -9.67 -25.23
N ILE A 64 -19.06 -10.61 -24.74
CA ILE A 64 -19.10 -11.98 -25.22
C ILE A 64 -20.56 -12.29 -25.56
N CYS A 65 -20.79 -12.69 -26.80
CA CYS A 65 -22.12 -13.07 -27.32
C CYS A 65 -22.10 -14.54 -27.72
N SER A 66 -23.21 -15.25 -27.49
CA SER A 66 -23.39 -16.59 -28.05
C SER A 66 -23.65 -16.50 -29.56
N ALA A 67 -23.29 -17.55 -30.29
CA ALA A 67 -23.54 -17.62 -31.74
C ALA A 67 -25.04 -17.47 -32.05
N ASP A 68 -25.90 -18.06 -31.22
CA ASP A 68 -27.36 -17.97 -31.38
C ASP A 68 -27.88 -16.53 -31.27
N PHE A 69 -27.29 -15.71 -30.40
CA PHE A 69 -27.64 -14.30 -30.28
C PHE A 69 -27.24 -13.49 -31.53
N LEU A 70 -26.14 -13.83 -32.18
CA LEU A 70 -25.72 -13.20 -33.43
C LEU A 70 -26.62 -13.58 -34.62
N ASN A 71 -27.26 -14.76 -34.56
CA ASN A 71 -28.18 -15.25 -35.59
C ASN A 71 -29.62 -14.71 -35.44
N LEU A 72 -29.90 -13.92 -34.39
CA LEU A 72 -31.21 -13.31 -34.12
C LEU A 72 -31.36 -11.89 -34.71
N ALA A 73 -30.31 -11.36 -35.33
CA ALA A 73 -30.26 -10.05 -35.99
C ALA A 73 -30.43 -10.18 -37.52
#